data_AF-A0A485BSD6-F1
#
_entry.id   AF-A0A485BSD6-F1
#
_cell.length_a   1.000
_cell.length_b   1.000
_cell.length_c   1.000
_cell.angle_alpha   90.00
_cell.angle_beta   90.00
_cell.angle_gamma   90.00
#
_symmetry.space_group_name_H-M   'P 1'
#
loop_
_entity.id
_entity.type
_entity.pdbx_description
1 polymer ?
#
loop_
_entity_poly.entity_id
_entity_poly.type
_entity_poly.pdbx_seq_one_letter_code
_entity_poly.pdbx_strand_id
1 'polypeptide(L)'
;MHLCDDLSYPDIAQEIANLFCEDAIWEGPRQFIPKQTGALFRGGKNIAQMMARYISEPAHFAINVHYLTSEHIDIGAENEAIGRWKMLQVSTFRAGGSHLNSAGVGDSL
;
A
#
# COMPACT_ATOMS: atom_id res chain seq x y z
N MET A 1 4.57 9.10 -6.10
CA MET A 1 3.60 8.04 -5.75
C MET A 1 2.21 8.66 -5.75
N HIS A 2 1.67 9.03 -6.92
CA HIS A 2 0.48 9.91 -7.01
C HIS A 2 -0.85 9.17 -6.79
N LEU A 3 -0.92 7.90 -7.19
CA LEU A 3 -2.16 7.10 -7.18
C LEU A 3 -2.76 6.90 -5.78
N CYS A 4 -1.95 6.99 -4.72
CA CYS A 4 -2.43 6.85 -3.35
C CYS A 4 -2.77 8.21 -2.69
N ASP A 5 -2.46 9.33 -3.34
CA ASP A 5 -2.59 10.66 -2.73
C ASP A 5 -4.05 11.14 -2.73
N ASP A 6 -4.80 10.80 -3.77
CA ASP A 6 -6.23 11.09 -3.90
C ASP A 6 -6.99 9.79 -4.24
N LEU A 7 -7.79 9.29 -3.30
CA LEU A 7 -8.57 8.06 -3.46
C LEU A 7 -10.05 8.35 -3.76
N SER A 8 -10.33 9.46 -4.46
CA SER A 8 -11.70 9.83 -4.82
C SER A 8 -12.21 9.08 -6.06
N TYR A 9 -11.32 8.67 -6.95
CA TYR A 9 -11.70 8.11 -8.25
C TYR A 9 -11.76 6.56 -8.24
N PRO A 10 -12.87 5.94 -8.71
CA PRO A 10 -13.04 4.49 -8.68
C PRO A 10 -12.02 3.67 -9.48
N ASP A 11 -11.48 4.22 -10.56
CA ASP A 11 -10.49 3.59 -11.45
C ASP A 11 -9.12 3.43 -10.79
N ILE A 12 -8.79 4.24 -9.80
CA ILE A 12 -7.51 4.20 -9.07
C ILE A 12 -7.22 2.83 -8.46
N ALA A 13 -8.24 2.12 -7.96
CA ALA A 13 -8.03 0.76 -7.43
C ALA A 13 -7.47 -0.18 -8.50
N GLN A 14 -7.94 -0.05 -9.73
CA GLN A 14 -7.47 -0.86 -10.85
C GLN A 14 -6.09 -0.39 -11.32
N GLU A 15 -5.82 0.92 -11.35
CA GLU A 15 -4.51 1.46 -11.69
C GLU A 15 -3.42 1.01 -10.72
N ILE A 16 -3.70 1.05 -9.40
CA ILE A 16 -2.81 0.52 -8.37
C ILE A 16 -2.59 -0.98 -8.58
N ALA A 17 -3.64 -1.75 -8.86
CA ALA A 17 -3.52 -3.19 -9.08
C ALA A 17 -2.65 -3.54 -10.30
N ASN A 18 -2.63 -2.69 -11.32
CA ASN A 18 -1.81 -2.88 -12.52
C ASN A 18 -0.30 -2.68 -12.27
N LEU A 19 0.10 -2.15 -11.11
CA LEU A 19 1.52 -2.07 -10.71
C LEU A 19 2.07 -3.40 -10.20
N PHE A 20 1.21 -4.40 -9.96
CA PHE A 20 1.58 -5.69 -9.42
C PHE A 20 1.70 -6.75 -10.53
N CYS A 21 2.61 -7.71 -10.34
CA CYS A 21 2.65 -8.92 -11.17
C CYS A 21 1.37 -9.76 -10.97
N GLU A 22 1.07 -10.63 -11.94
CA GLU A 22 -0.15 -11.45 -11.92
C GLU A 22 -0.27 -12.33 -10.67
N ASP A 23 0.87 -12.83 -10.19
CA ASP A 23 1.02 -13.70 -9.03
C ASP A 23 1.39 -12.95 -7.73
N ALA A 24 1.27 -11.62 -7.72
CA ALA A 24 1.65 -10.80 -6.58
C ALA A 24 0.95 -11.22 -5.29
N ILE A 25 1.70 -11.14 -4.19
CA ILE A 25 1.20 -11.43 -2.85
C ILE A 25 1.29 -10.14 -2.03
N TRP A 26 0.15 -9.68 -1.54
CA TRP A 26 0.07 -8.60 -0.57
C TRP A 26 -0.17 -9.20 0.81
N GLU A 27 0.76 -8.99 1.75
CA GLU A 27 0.67 -9.45 3.14
C GLU A 27 0.98 -8.28 4.08
N GLY A 28 0.12 -8.10 5.10
CA GLY A 28 0.41 -7.17 6.20
C GLY A 28 1.09 -7.88 7.37
N PRO A 29 1.48 -7.15 8.43
CA PRO A 29 2.20 -7.75 9.55
C PRO A 29 1.34 -8.82 10.24
N ARG A 30 1.92 -10.02 10.47
CA ARG A 30 1.20 -11.20 11.00
C ARG A 30 0.44 -10.94 12.30
N GLN A 31 0.91 -10.01 13.13
CA GLN A 31 0.29 -9.60 14.38
C GLN A 31 -1.05 -8.83 14.23
N PHE A 32 -1.43 -8.42 13.02
CA PHE A 32 -2.68 -7.69 12.73
C PHE A 32 -3.71 -8.50 11.92
N ILE A 33 -3.47 -9.79 11.70
CA ILE A 33 -4.44 -10.72 11.11
C ILE A 33 -5.48 -11.04 12.21
N PRO A 34 -6.75 -10.57 12.14
CA PRO A 34 -7.65 -10.57 10.97
C PRO A 34 -8.47 -9.26 10.80
N LYS A 35 -7.93 -8.08 11.13
CA LYS A 35 -8.70 -6.82 11.04
C LYS A 35 -8.28 -5.97 9.85
N GLN A 36 -8.97 -6.21 8.74
CA GLN A 36 -9.20 -5.28 7.62
C GLN A 36 -8.02 -4.86 6.72
N THR A 37 -6.77 -4.86 7.18
CA THR A 37 -5.59 -4.43 6.40
C THR A 37 -4.45 -5.46 6.33
N GLY A 38 -4.44 -6.45 7.24
CA GLY A 38 -3.41 -7.49 7.34
C GLY A 38 -3.72 -8.79 6.58
N ALA A 39 -4.74 -8.83 5.73
CA ALA A 39 -5.10 -10.06 5.02
C ALA A 39 -4.11 -10.37 3.88
N LEU A 40 -3.91 -11.66 3.63
CA LEU A 40 -3.13 -12.17 2.51
C LEU A 40 -3.97 -12.11 1.23
N PHE A 41 -3.64 -11.22 0.31
CA PHE A 41 -4.27 -11.13 -1.00
C PHE A 41 -3.32 -11.68 -2.06
N ARG A 42 -3.86 -12.50 -2.96
CA ARG A 42 -3.09 -13.10 -4.08
C ARG A 42 -3.65 -12.62 -5.41
N GLY A 43 -2.77 -12.07 -6.23
CA GLY A 43 -3.05 -11.56 -7.57
C GLY A 43 -3.76 -10.21 -7.61
N GLY A 44 -3.59 -9.51 -8.74
CA GLY A 44 -4.05 -8.14 -8.94
C GLY A 44 -5.54 -7.91 -8.68
N LYS A 45 -6.42 -8.87 -9.01
CA LYS A 45 -7.87 -8.75 -8.75
C LYS A 45 -8.22 -8.63 -7.27
N ASN A 46 -7.56 -9.43 -6.42
CA ASN A 46 -7.82 -9.40 -4.98
C ASN A 46 -7.22 -8.15 -4.34
N ILE A 47 -6.07 -7.69 -4.84
CA ILE A 47 -5.46 -6.41 -4.45
C ILE A 47 -6.37 -5.24 -4.84
N ALA A 48 -6.93 -5.22 -6.05
CA ALA A 48 -7.88 -4.20 -6.50
C ALA A 48 -9.12 -4.14 -5.59
N GLN A 49 -9.71 -5.31 -5.28
CA GLN A 49 -10.86 -5.39 -4.37
C GLN A 49 -10.53 -4.89 -2.96
N MET A 50 -9.33 -5.18 -2.46
CA MET A 50 -8.86 -4.62 -1.19
C MET A 50 -8.73 -3.09 -1.28
N MET A 51 -8.10 -2.56 -2.33
CA MET A 51 -7.89 -1.12 -2.51
C MET A 51 -9.20 -0.35 -2.67
N ALA A 52 -10.19 -0.93 -3.35
CA ALA A 52 -11.51 -0.33 -3.52
C ALA A 52 -12.23 -0.04 -2.19
N ARG A 53 -11.86 -0.70 -1.10
CA ARG A 53 -12.42 -0.45 0.25
C ARG A 53 -11.98 0.90 0.85
N TYR A 54 -10.96 1.52 0.28
CA TYR A 54 -10.45 2.83 0.70
C TYR A 54 -10.90 3.98 -0.21
N ILE A 55 -11.56 3.67 -1.33
CA ILE A 55 -12.06 4.66 -2.28
C ILE A 55 -13.39 5.22 -1.78
N SER A 56 -13.50 6.54 -1.75
CA SER A 56 -14.74 7.25 -1.39
C SER A 56 -14.78 8.62 -2.05
N GLU A 57 -15.97 9.16 -2.32
CA GLU A 57 -16.15 10.52 -2.84
C GLU A 57 -16.93 11.36 -1.80
N PRO A 58 -16.32 12.37 -1.15
CA PRO A 58 -14.91 12.73 -1.26
C PRO A 58 -14.00 11.69 -0.57
N ALA A 59 -12.71 11.64 -0.95
CA ALA A 59 -11.75 10.76 -0.29
C ALA A 59 -11.71 11.01 1.22
N HIS A 60 -11.55 9.93 2.01
CA HIS A 60 -11.41 10.02 3.47
C HIS A 60 -10.26 10.96 3.90
N PHE A 61 -9.16 10.91 3.14
CA PHE A 61 -7.99 11.75 3.36
C PHE A 61 -8.15 13.11 2.66
N ALA A 62 -7.80 14.18 3.37
CA ALA A 62 -7.54 15.50 2.78
C ALA A 62 -6.08 15.59 2.30
N ILE A 63 -5.17 14.90 3.01
CA ILE A 63 -3.77 14.72 2.64
C ILE A 63 -3.44 13.26 2.89
N ASN A 64 -2.80 12.61 1.92
CA ASN A 64 -2.21 11.29 2.07
C ASN A 64 -0.89 11.28 1.30
N VAL A 65 0.25 11.28 1.99
CA VAL A 65 1.58 11.34 1.36
C VAL A 65 2.46 10.26 1.93
N HIS A 66 3.18 9.56 1.06
CA HIS A 66 4.07 8.47 1.42
C HIS A 66 5.51 8.84 1.06
N TYR A 67 6.38 8.82 2.06
CA TYR A 67 7.82 8.91 1.88
C TYR A 67 8.41 7.51 2.02
N LEU A 68 9.19 7.11 1.02
CA LEU A 68 9.93 5.86 1.03
C LEU A 68 11.41 6.19 1.15
N THR A 69 12.06 5.68 2.19
CA THR A 69 13.46 6.00 2.51
C THR A 69 14.23 4.74 2.89
N SER A 70 15.54 4.89 3.09
CA SER A 70 16.42 3.81 3.55
C SER A 70 16.32 2.56 2.65
N GLU A 71 16.33 2.80 1.34
CA GLU A 71 16.28 1.75 0.33
C GLU A 71 17.46 0.80 0.48
N HIS A 72 17.15 -0.49 0.44
CA HIS A 72 18.14 -1.55 0.36
C HIS A 72 17.64 -2.62 -0.62
N ILE A 73 18.41 -2.90 -1.66
CA ILE A 73 18.05 -3.84 -2.71
C ILE A 73 19.12 -4.93 -2.77
N ASP A 74 18.72 -6.18 -2.50
CA ASP A 74 19.54 -7.36 -2.75
C ASP A 74 19.21 -7.89 -4.15
N ILE A 75 20.22 -7.98 -5.02
CA ILE A 75 20.06 -8.60 -6.35
C ILE A 75 20.40 -10.08 -6.23
N GLY A 76 19.44 -10.94 -6.58
CA GLY A 76 19.53 -12.38 -6.47
C GLY A 76 19.96 -13.05 -7.78
N ALA A 77 19.23 -14.11 -8.16
CA ALA A 77 19.40 -14.77 -9.45
C ALA A 77 18.95 -13.87 -10.62
N GLU A 78 19.04 -14.39 -11.85
CA GLU A 78 18.63 -13.65 -13.04
C GLU A 78 17.15 -13.23 -12.95
N ASN A 79 16.89 -11.92 -13.08
CA ASN A 79 15.58 -11.27 -12.96
C ASN A 79 14.91 -11.32 -11.57
N GLU A 80 15.68 -11.50 -10.50
CA GLU A 80 15.16 -11.45 -9.12
C GLU A 80 15.87 -10.36 -8.29
N ALA A 81 15.08 -9.55 -7.58
CA ALA A 81 15.60 -8.61 -6.60
C ALA A 81 14.65 -8.51 -5.40
N ILE A 82 15.23 -8.36 -4.22
CA ILE A 82 14.49 -8.15 -2.97
C ILE A 82 14.78 -6.73 -2.50
N GLY A 83 13.76 -5.88 -2.58
CA GLY A 83 13.83 -4.52 -2.08
C GLY A 83 13.23 -4.39 -0.68
N ARG A 84 13.87 -3.57 0.15
CA ARG A 84 13.43 -3.22 1.50
C ARG A 84 13.51 -1.72 1.70
N TRP A 85 12.53 -1.17 2.41
CA TRP A 85 12.43 0.26 2.67
C TRP A 85 11.85 0.56 4.05
N LYS A 86 12.09 1.77 4.54
CA LYS A 86 11.30 2.38 5.60
C LYS A 86 10.31 3.36 4.98
N MET A 87 9.04 3.20 5.31
CA MET A 87 7.96 4.07 4.87
C MET A 87 7.53 4.99 6.00
N LEU A 88 7.29 6.26 5.67
CA LEU A 88 6.57 7.21 6.50
C LEU A 88 5.34 7.71 5.73
N GLN A 89 4.15 7.48 6.29
CA GLN A 89 2.91 8.01 5.76
C GLN A 89 2.44 9.18 6.62
N VAL A 90 2.23 10.33 5.99
CA VAL A 90 1.64 11.52 6.60
C VAL A 90 0.21 11.64 6.08
N SER A 91 -0.75 11.69 6.98
CA SER A 91 -2.16 11.79 6.59
C SER A 91 -2.94 12.80 7.44
N THR A 92 -3.83 13.53 6.78
CA THR A 92 -4.82 14.40 7.42
C THR A 92 -6.18 13.98 6.91
N PHE A 93 -7.15 13.84 7.81
CA PHE A 93 -8.48 13.35 7.46
C PHE A 93 -9.44 14.52 7.24
N ARG A 94 -10.38 14.36 6.29
CA ARG A 94 -11.43 15.38 6.08
C ARG A 94 -12.34 15.56 7.29
N ALA A 95 -12.53 14.51 8.08
CA ALA A 95 -13.26 14.56 9.35
C ALA A 95 -12.48 15.27 10.48
N GLY A 96 -11.24 15.70 10.22
CA GLY A 96 -10.33 16.30 11.19
C GLY A 96 -9.33 15.30 11.77
N GLY A 97 -8.25 15.82 12.36
CA GLY A 97 -7.15 15.03 12.89
C GLY A 97 -6.08 14.69 11.84
N SER A 98 -4.93 14.24 12.30
CA SER A 98 -3.81 13.83 11.44
C SER A 98 -3.04 12.68 12.08
N HIS A 99 -2.59 11.74 11.26
CA HIS A 99 -1.77 10.62 11.68
C HIS A 99 -0.41 10.64 10.98
N LEU A 100 0.59 10.18 11.72
CA LEU A 100 1.93 9.90 11.23
C LEU A 100 2.22 8.42 11.47
N ASN A 101 2.31 7.63 10.40
CA ASN A 101 2.55 6.19 10.49
C ASN A 101 3.92 5.85 9.92
N SER A 102 4.65 4.97 10.58
CA SER A 102 5.90 4.41 10.04
C SER A 102 5.82 2.89 9.94
N ALA A 103 6.43 2.32 8.91
CA ALA A 103 6.47 0.88 8.71
C ALA A 103 7.73 0.43 7.96
N GLY A 104 8.11 -0.84 8.13
CA GLY A 104 9.01 -1.53 7.22
C GLY A 104 8.25 -2.12 6.05
N VAL A 105 8.82 -2.06 4.85
CA VAL A 105 8.27 -2.65 3.61
C VAL A 105 9.33 -3.57 3.02
N GLY A 106 8.92 -4.77 2.56
CA GLY A 106 9.83 -5.77 2.00
C GLY A 106 10.56 -6.63 3.04
N ASP A 107 10.36 -6.35 4.33
CA ASP A 107 10.84 -7.20 5.42
C ASP A 107 9.88 -8.39 5.56
N SER A 108 10.34 -9.61 5.25
CA SER A 108 9.67 -10.83 5.72
C SER A 108 9.96 -10.97 7.22
N LEU A 109 8.96 -10.71 8.06
CA LEU A 109 9.00 -11.01 9.50
C LEU A 109 8.71 -12.49 9.76
#